data_AF-A0A1V8U6H3-F1
#
_entry.id   AF-A0A1V8U6H3-F1
#
_cell.length_a   1.000
_cell.length_b   1.000
_cell.length_c   1.000
_cell.angle_alpha   90.00
_cell.angle_beta   90.00
_cell.angle_gamma   90.00
#
_symmetry.space_group_name_H-M   'P 1'
#
loop_
_entity.id
_entity.type
_entity.pdbx_description
1 polymer ?
#
loop_
_entity_poly.entity_id
_entity_poly.type
_entity_poly.pdbx_seq_one_letter_code
_entity_poly.pdbx_strand_id
1 'polypeptide(L)'
;MRNLRNIAHEIIVFGEESAPLVATAWDPSDDSLICAFGPTEIDTLLTVKRFKNASNPEDSLKIASWDAPSPNPDLPVDRVLNLHHFADAGLITLVLAGGDIVTVREDATPDQDSIEIVGSVDAGIAAAVWSPDEELLAIVTNADTVLFMTRDFESIANITLTSDDVKVSDHVSVGWGKAETQFKGRGAKALRDPTVPEHVDEGKLSDLDDGRASLTWRGDGQYVAMNSVLDSTPKRRIIRVFSREGVLESVSEAVNGLGGAISWKPSGQLIAATKHLADRIDIVFFERNGLRHGDFSLRLNANELAE
;
A
#
# COMPACT_ATOMS: atom_id res chain seq x y z
N MET A 1 -0.77 21.30 -13.21
CA MET A 1 -1.55 21.91 -12.12
C MET A 1 -0.93 23.27 -11.79
N ARG A 2 -1.57 24.40 -12.16
CA ARG A 2 -1.05 25.76 -11.87
C ARG A 2 -1.94 26.59 -10.93
N ASN A 3 -3.02 26.02 -10.40
CA ASN A 3 -4.04 26.77 -9.66
C ASN A 3 -4.51 26.08 -8.37
N LEU A 4 -3.63 25.36 -7.64
CA LEU A 4 -3.96 24.95 -6.28
C LEU A 4 -3.76 26.16 -5.37
N ARG A 5 -4.84 26.65 -4.75
CA ARG A 5 -4.81 27.69 -3.74
C ARG A 5 -5.15 27.03 -2.40
N ASN A 6 -4.27 27.16 -1.42
CA ASN A 6 -4.62 26.79 -0.05
C ASN A 6 -5.76 27.71 0.41
N ILE A 7 -6.91 27.11 0.74
CA ILE A 7 -8.10 27.84 1.21
C ILE A 7 -8.24 27.78 2.73
N ALA A 8 -7.64 26.78 3.37
CA ALA A 8 -7.59 26.58 4.82
C ALA A 8 -6.34 25.79 5.19
N HIS A 9 -5.82 26.04 6.39
CA HIS A 9 -4.74 25.29 7.00
C HIS A 9 -4.95 25.33 8.51
N GLU A 10 -5.20 24.16 9.08
CA GLU A 10 -5.39 23.97 10.52
C GLU A 10 -4.38 22.93 11.00
N ILE A 11 -3.86 23.11 12.22
CA ILE A 11 -2.97 22.16 12.86
C ILE A 11 -3.57 21.84 14.22
N ILE A 12 -3.86 20.56 14.45
CA ILE A 12 -4.31 20.05 15.73
C ILE A 12 -3.14 19.31 16.37
N VAL A 13 -2.74 19.74 17.56
CA VAL A 13 -1.64 19.11 18.33
C VAL A 13 -2.25 18.25 19.42
N PHE A 14 -2.01 16.94 19.35
CA PHE A 14 -2.41 15.99 20.38
C PHE A 14 -1.30 15.89 21.44
N GLY A 15 -1.67 15.99 22.73
CA GLY A 15 -0.71 15.93 23.84
C GLY A 15 -0.23 14.50 24.15
N GLU A 16 0.86 14.38 24.91
CA GLU A 16 1.47 13.09 25.30
C GLU A 16 0.55 12.20 26.14
N GLU A 17 -0.44 12.77 26.83
CA GLU A 17 -1.43 12.03 27.62
C GLU A 17 -2.54 11.40 26.77
N SER A 18 -2.64 11.77 25.48
CA SER A 18 -3.62 11.19 24.57
C SER A 18 -3.09 9.90 23.95
N ALA A 19 -3.98 8.92 23.76
CA ALA A 19 -3.66 7.75 22.93
C ALA A 19 -3.15 8.23 21.55
N PRO A 20 -2.15 7.56 20.95
CA PRO A 20 -1.52 8.01 19.73
C PRO A 20 -2.51 8.02 18.57
N LEU A 21 -2.42 9.03 17.69
CA LEU A 21 -3.14 9.05 16.41
C LEU A 21 -2.54 7.97 15.50
N VAL A 22 -3.36 7.00 15.09
CA VAL A 22 -2.89 5.84 14.30
C VAL A 22 -3.37 5.85 12.86
N ALA A 23 -4.51 6.47 12.56
CA ALA A 23 -5.08 6.51 11.22
C ALA A 23 -6.03 7.70 11.05
N THR A 24 -6.21 8.12 9.81
CA THR A 24 -7.10 9.23 9.44
C THR A 24 -7.83 8.95 8.12
N ALA A 25 -9.07 9.40 8.00
CA ALA A 25 -9.82 9.50 6.75
C ALA A 25 -10.49 10.86 6.64
N TRP A 26 -10.76 11.26 5.41
CA TRP A 26 -11.50 12.48 5.13
C TRP A 26 -12.96 12.14 4.81
N ASP A 27 -13.90 12.88 5.38
CA ASP A 27 -15.29 12.89 4.94
C ASP A 27 -15.50 14.08 3.98
N PRO A 28 -15.59 13.83 2.66
CA PRO A 28 -15.79 14.89 1.68
C PRO A 28 -17.21 15.46 1.68
N SER A 29 -18.19 14.78 2.29
CA SER A 29 -19.60 15.20 2.29
C SER A 29 -19.84 16.39 3.23
N ASP A 30 -19.05 16.48 4.30
CA ASP A 30 -19.26 17.46 5.35
C ASP A 30 -17.99 18.23 5.78
N ASP A 31 -16.89 18.04 5.04
CA ASP A 31 -15.59 18.70 5.19
C ASP A 31 -14.98 18.47 6.57
N SER A 32 -14.97 17.19 7.02
CA SER A 32 -14.43 16.80 8.32
C SER A 32 -13.37 15.71 8.24
N LEU A 33 -12.51 15.70 9.26
CA LEU A 33 -11.46 14.70 9.43
C LEU A 33 -11.89 13.66 10.45
N ILE A 34 -11.83 12.39 10.09
CA ILE A 34 -12.02 11.25 10.98
C ILE A 34 -10.64 10.76 11.42
N CYS A 35 -10.47 10.56 12.72
CA CYS A 35 -9.22 10.12 13.33
C CYS A 35 -9.47 8.91 14.23
N ALA A 36 -8.59 7.92 14.15
CA ALA A 36 -8.52 6.80 15.10
C ALA A 36 -7.32 6.95 16.04
N PHE A 37 -7.55 6.69 17.32
CA PHE A 37 -6.54 6.77 18.38
C PHE A 37 -6.44 5.44 19.13
N GLY A 38 -5.21 4.99 19.41
CA GLY A 38 -4.93 3.66 19.97
C GLY A 38 -5.14 2.53 18.94
N PRO A 39 -5.16 1.26 19.35
CA PRO A 39 -4.79 0.79 20.69
C PRO A 39 -3.27 0.93 20.94
N THR A 40 -2.86 0.68 22.17
CA THR A 40 -1.46 0.64 22.64
C THR A 40 -1.22 -0.66 23.43
N GLU A 41 0.04 -1.00 23.73
CA GLU A 41 0.34 -2.19 24.54
C GLU A 41 -0.22 -2.11 25.98
N ILE A 42 -0.46 -0.90 26.49
CA ILE A 42 -0.97 -0.67 27.86
C ILE A 42 -2.48 -0.41 27.92
N ASP A 43 -3.08 0.02 26.81
CA ASP A 43 -4.49 0.36 26.70
C ASP A 43 -5.01 -0.12 25.34
N THR A 44 -5.87 -1.14 25.37
CA THR A 44 -6.49 -1.74 24.17
C THR A 44 -7.63 -0.91 23.60
N LEU A 45 -7.96 0.23 24.22
CA LEU A 45 -9.05 1.07 23.75
C LEU A 45 -8.73 1.71 22.41
N LEU A 46 -9.53 1.40 21.40
CA LEU A 46 -9.53 2.08 20.10
C LEU A 46 -10.67 3.10 20.10
N THR A 47 -10.36 4.35 19.77
CA THR A 47 -11.35 5.43 19.75
C THR A 47 -11.36 6.15 18.41
N VAL A 48 -12.54 6.28 17.81
CA VAL A 48 -12.75 7.01 16.57
C VAL A 48 -13.45 8.34 16.88
N LYS A 49 -12.89 9.43 16.37
CA LYS A 49 -13.39 10.79 16.57
C LYS A 49 -13.48 11.55 15.25
N ARG A 50 -14.42 12.48 15.17
CA ARG A 50 -14.62 13.39 14.05
C ARG A 50 -14.20 14.81 14.44
N PHE A 51 -13.50 15.49 13.54
CA PHE A 51 -13.00 16.85 13.68
C PHE A 51 -13.54 17.70 12.54
N LYS A 52 -14.48 18.60 12.86
CA LYS A 52 -15.12 19.47 11.88
C LYS A 52 -14.92 20.92 12.28
N ASN A 53 -14.23 21.70 11.45
CA ASN A 53 -13.80 23.07 11.79
C ASN A 53 -13.10 23.13 13.16
N ALA A 54 -12.27 22.14 13.44
CA ALA A 54 -11.60 21.98 14.73
C ALA A 54 -10.18 22.56 14.67
N SER A 55 -9.79 23.29 15.71
CA SER A 55 -8.41 23.76 15.90
C SER A 55 -7.78 23.18 17.17
N ASN A 56 -8.58 22.57 18.05
CA ASN A 56 -8.12 21.94 19.29
C ASN A 56 -8.60 20.48 19.40
N PRO A 57 -7.89 19.62 20.14
CA PRO A 57 -8.34 18.24 20.41
C PRO A 57 -9.74 18.16 21.05
N GLU A 58 -10.10 19.16 21.86
CA GLU A 58 -11.38 19.25 22.58
C GLU A 58 -12.59 19.43 21.65
N ASP A 59 -12.36 19.96 20.44
CA ASP A 59 -13.40 20.26 19.44
C ASP A 59 -13.93 18.98 18.77
N SER A 60 -13.34 17.82 19.10
CA SER A 60 -13.69 16.53 18.54
C SER A 60 -15.04 16.00 19.02
N LEU A 61 -15.77 15.34 18.11
CA LEU A 61 -16.92 14.52 18.44
C LEU A 61 -16.50 13.06 18.48
N LYS A 62 -16.73 12.38 19.61
CA LYS A 62 -16.53 10.93 19.70
C LYS A 62 -17.58 10.22 18.86
N ILE A 63 -17.15 9.40 17.90
CA ILE A 63 -18.03 8.55 17.09
C ILE A 63 -18.24 7.22 17.81
N ALA A 64 -17.15 6.51 18.09
CA ALA A 64 -17.18 5.18 18.70
C ALA A 64 -15.92 4.91 19.51
N SER A 65 -16.01 3.94 20.42
CA SER A 65 -14.85 3.44 21.16
C SER A 65 -15.15 2.08 21.74
N TRP A 66 -14.20 1.17 21.59
CA TRP A 66 -14.30 -0.22 22.01
C TRP A 66 -12.92 -0.77 22.35
N ASP A 67 -12.89 -1.85 23.13
CA ASP A 67 -11.67 -2.61 23.35
C ASP A 67 -11.31 -3.39 22.08
N ALA A 68 -10.11 -3.17 21.56
CA ALA A 68 -9.56 -3.81 20.37
C ALA A 68 -8.25 -4.55 20.71
N PRO A 69 -8.30 -5.62 21.54
CA PRO A 69 -7.14 -6.46 21.76
C PRO A 69 -6.75 -7.17 20.45
N SER A 70 -5.44 -7.36 20.22
CA SER A 70 -4.99 -8.12 19.05
C SER A 70 -5.49 -9.57 19.13
N PRO A 71 -6.23 -10.07 18.12
CA PRO A 71 -6.59 -11.48 18.04
C PRO A 71 -5.38 -12.36 17.67
N ASN A 72 -4.30 -11.77 17.16
CA ASN A 72 -3.08 -12.48 16.78
C ASN A 72 -2.07 -12.52 17.96
N PRO A 73 -1.71 -13.72 18.45
CA PRO A 73 -0.81 -13.86 19.61
C PRO A 73 0.62 -13.36 19.35
N ASP A 74 1.07 -13.31 18.09
CA ASP A 74 2.39 -12.83 17.72
C ASP A 74 2.44 -11.29 17.59
N LEU A 75 1.29 -10.62 17.73
CA LEU A 75 1.14 -9.17 17.65
C LEU A 75 0.67 -8.62 19.02
N PRO A 76 1.57 -8.07 19.86
CA PRO A 76 1.22 -7.61 21.21
C PRO A 76 0.17 -6.49 21.24
N VAL A 77 0.17 -5.62 20.21
CA VAL A 77 -0.76 -4.52 20.05
C VAL A 77 -1.26 -4.49 18.61
N ASP A 78 -2.58 -4.44 18.44
CA ASP A 78 -3.15 -4.34 17.10
C ASP A 78 -2.85 -2.98 16.47
N ARG A 79 -2.89 -2.89 15.15
CA ARG A 79 -2.62 -1.65 14.41
C ARG A 79 -3.63 -1.46 13.30
N VAL A 80 -4.13 -0.23 13.18
CA VAL A 80 -4.97 0.17 12.06
C VAL A 80 -4.11 0.24 10.80
N LEU A 81 -4.40 -0.61 9.81
CA LEU A 81 -3.75 -0.62 8.50
C LEU A 81 -4.50 0.24 7.49
N ASN A 82 -5.81 0.31 7.62
CA ASN A 82 -6.67 1.13 6.80
C ASN A 82 -7.85 1.63 7.64
N LEU A 83 -8.19 2.91 7.45
CA LEU A 83 -9.41 3.52 7.98
C LEU A 83 -10.07 4.22 6.79
N HIS A 84 -11.29 3.81 6.47
CA HIS A 84 -12.05 4.32 5.32
C HIS A 84 -13.44 4.76 5.78
N HIS A 85 -13.92 5.88 5.23
CA HIS A 85 -15.25 6.39 5.50
C HIS A 85 -16.10 6.33 4.24
N PHE A 86 -17.26 5.72 4.35
CA PHE A 86 -18.24 5.61 3.30
C PHE A 86 -19.39 6.59 3.59
N ALA A 87 -19.28 7.80 3.03
CA ALA A 87 -20.22 8.89 3.32
C ALA A 87 -21.66 8.61 2.88
N ASP A 88 -21.86 7.82 1.81
CA ASP A 88 -23.18 7.41 1.31
C ASP A 88 -23.94 6.49 2.27
N ALA A 89 -23.21 5.69 3.07
CA ALA A 89 -23.77 4.72 4.01
C ALA A 89 -23.64 5.14 5.48
N GLY A 90 -22.90 6.21 5.79
CA GLY A 90 -22.59 6.61 7.17
C GLY A 90 -21.79 5.53 7.92
N LEU A 91 -20.88 4.86 7.20
CA LEU A 91 -20.08 3.75 7.72
C LEU A 91 -18.59 4.11 7.76
N ILE A 92 -17.92 3.70 8.83
CA ILE A 92 -16.46 3.76 8.95
C ILE A 92 -15.95 2.33 9.05
N THR A 93 -15.06 1.92 8.16
CA THR A 93 -14.44 0.60 8.21
C THR A 93 -12.97 0.74 8.60
N LEU A 94 -12.56 -0.08 9.56
CA LEU A 94 -11.19 -0.22 10.00
C LEU A 94 -10.69 -1.63 9.67
N VAL A 95 -9.54 -1.72 9.03
CA VAL A 95 -8.83 -2.99 8.83
C VAL A 95 -7.63 -3.04 9.76
N LEU A 96 -7.61 -4.04 10.63
CA LEU A 96 -6.61 -4.21 11.67
C LEU A 96 -5.57 -5.27 11.30
N ALA A 97 -4.31 -5.07 11.71
CA ALA A 97 -3.20 -5.97 11.42
C ALA A 97 -3.36 -7.35 12.08
N GLY A 98 -4.04 -7.42 13.22
CA GLY A 98 -4.36 -8.64 13.92
C GLY A 98 -5.24 -9.59 13.11
N GLY A 99 -6.05 -9.07 12.18
CA GLY A 99 -6.90 -9.87 11.29
C GLY A 99 -8.34 -9.38 11.23
N ASP A 100 -8.79 -8.59 12.19
CA ASP A 100 -10.18 -8.14 12.27
C ASP A 100 -10.47 -6.98 11.32
N ILE A 101 -11.66 -7.04 10.73
CA ILE A 101 -12.25 -5.97 9.93
C ILE A 101 -13.47 -5.49 10.71
N VAL A 102 -13.44 -4.24 11.14
CA VAL A 102 -14.45 -3.65 12.02
C VAL A 102 -15.20 -2.56 11.26
N THR A 103 -16.52 -2.59 11.32
CA THR A 103 -17.37 -1.53 10.79
C THR A 103 -18.07 -0.80 11.93
N VAL A 104 -18.03 0.53 11.88
CA VAL A 104 -18.69 1.44 12.81
C VAL A 104 -19.77 2.20 12.05
N ARG A 105 -20.98 2.22 12.61
CA ARG A 105 -22.14 2.92 12.05
C ARG A 105 -22.40 4.20 12.85
N GLU A 106 -22.35 5.34 12.17
CA GLU A 106 -22.46 6.64 12.85
C GLU A 106 -23.89 6.90 13.39
N ASP A 107 -24.92 6.50 12.64
CA ASP A 107 -26.33 6.71 12.98
C ASP A 107 -27.05 5.40 13.35
N ALA A 108 -26.41 4.55 14.15
CA ALA A 108 -27.02 3.30 14.60
C ALA A 108 -28.29 3.56 15.44
N THR A 109 -29.40 2.90 15.09
CA THR A 109 -30.61 2.90 15.91
C THR A 109 -30.39 2.05 17.17
N PRO A 110 -31.20 2.21 18.24
CA PRO A 110 -31.00 1.47 19.49
C PRO A 110 -31.05 -0.06 19.39
N ASP A 111 -31.61 -0.58 18.29
CA ASP A 111 -31.72 -2.00 17.94
C ASP A 111 -30.60 -2.49 17.02
N GLN A 112 -29.69 -1.61 16.59
CA GLN A 112 -28.55 -1.93 15.75
C GLN A 112 -27.24 -1.85 16.55
N ASP A 113 -26.33 -2.79 16.27
CA ASP A 113 -24.97 -2.69 16.77
C ASP A 113 -24.25 -1.54 16.05
N SER A 114 -23.73 -0.60 16.84
CA SER A 114 -22.95 0.54 16.33
C SER A 114 -21.54 0.15 15.90
N ILE A 115 -21.04 -0.98 16.38
CA ILE A 115 -19.70 -1.52 16.12
C ILE A 115 -19.85 -3.01 15.87
N GLU A 116 -19.34 -3.49 14.75
CA GLU A 116 -19.47 -4.88 14.32
C GLU A 116 -18.15 -5.38 13.72
N ILE A 117 -17.73 -6.58 14.10
CA ILE A 117 -16.65 -7.30 13.41
C ILE A 117 -17.28 -8.04 12.24
N VAL A 118 -17.06 -7.53 11.02
CA VAL A 118 -17.67 -8.02 9.78
C VAL A 118 -16.82 -9.08 9.09
N GLY A 119 -15.55 -9.22 9.48
CA GLY A 119 -14.65 -10.26 8.99
C GLY A 119 -13.43 -10.42 9.90
N SER A 120 -12.84 -11.61 9.88
CA SER A 120 -11.59 -11.91 10.59
C SER A 120 -10.71 -12.81 9.73
N VAL A 121 -9.40 -12.52 9.72
CA VAL A 121 -8.39 -13.25 8.94
C VAL A 121 -7.37 -13.85 9.91
N ASP A 122 -7.44 -15.17 10.12
CA ASP A 122 -6.64 -15.89 11.13
C ASP A 122 -5.12 -15.67 11.00
N ALA A 123 -4.62 -15.52 9.79
CA ALA A 123 -3.19 -15.28 9.54
C ALA A 123 -2.75 -13.85 9.91
N GLY A 124 -3.67 -12.96 10.24
CA GLY A 124 -3.46 -11.53 10.29
C GLY A 124 -3.30 -10.89 8.92
N ILE A 125 -3.31 -9.57 8.91
CA ILE A 125 -3.28 -8.75 7.71
C ILE A 125 -1.96 -7.97 7.67
N ALA A 126 -1.29 -8.00 6.52
CA ALA A 126 -0.04 -7.28 6.28
C ALA A 126 -0.30 -5.88 5.69
N ALA A 127 -1.27 -5.77 4.78
CA ALA A 127 -1.66 -4.52 4.13
C ALA A 127 -3.11 -4.61 3.62
N ALA A 128 -3.83 -3.49 3.58
CA ALA A 128 -5.16 -3.44 2.99
C ALA A 128 -5.45 -2.06 2.39
N VAL A 129 -6.10 -2.01 1.24
CA VAL A 129 -6.53 -0.76 0.60
C VAL A 129 -7.85 -0.93 -0.14
N TRP A 130 -8.75 0.04 0.02
CA TRP A 130 -9.96 0.15 -0.79
C TRP A 130 -9.64 0.65 -2.20
N SER A 131 -10.41 0.18 -3.18
CA SER A 131 -10.39 0.70 -4.53
C SER A 131 -10.92 2.14 -4.57
N PRO A 132 -10.52 2.97 -5.55
CA PRO A 132 -10.91 4.38 -5.59
C PRO A 132 -12.41 4.62 -5.80
N ASP A 133 -13.12 3.62 -6.31
CA ASP A 133 -14.57 3.61 -6.47
C ASP A 133 -15.31 3.05 -5.25
N GLU A 134 -14.59 2.69 -4.18
CA GLU A 134 -15.15 2.21 -2.90
C GLU A 134 -15.88 0.87 -2.97
N GLU A 135 -15.69 0.12 -4.06
CA GLU A 135 -16.41 -1.14 -4.32
C GLU A 135 -15.64 -2.39 -3.88
N LEU A 136 -14.30 -2.32 -3.82
CA LEU A 136 -13.43 -3.46 -3.54
C LEU A 136 -12.39 -3.18 -2.48
N LEU A 137 -12.16 -4.16 -1.61
CA LEU A 137 -11.06 -4.20 -0.66
C LEU A 137 -10.03 -5.23 -1.11
N ALA A 138 -8.79 -4.79 -1.34
CA ALA A 138 -7.64 -5.66 -1.55
C ALA A 138 -6.87 -5.83 -0.23
N ILE A 139 -6.63 -7.07 0.18
CA ILE A 139 -5.97 -7.44 1.44
C ILE A 139 -4.79 -8.35 1.14
N VAL A 140 -3.62 -8.07 1.71
CA VAL A 140 -2.48 -8.98 1.77
C VAL A 140 -2.44 -9.58 3.18
N THR A 141 -2.40 -10.89 3.29
CA THR A 141 -2.32 -11.60 4.58
C THR A 141 -0.87 -11.91 4.95
N ASN A 142 -0.59 -12.26 6.21
CA ASN A 142 0.74 -12.74 6.60
C ASN A 142 1.01 -14.21 6.21
N ALA A 143 0.05 -14.88 5.56
CA ALA A 143 0.17 -16.25 5.06
C ALA A 143 0.43 -16.29 3.53
N ASP A 144 1.05 -15.24 2.99
CA ASP A 144 1.36 -15.12 1.56
C ASP A 144 0.13 -15.29 0.64
N THR A 145 -1.00 -14.72 1.04
CA THR A 145 -2.21 -14.67 0.19
C THR A 145 -2.69 -13.25 -0.05
N VAL A 146 -3.32 -13.02 -1.21
CA VAL A 146 -4.02 -11.78 -1.54
C VAL A 146 -5.51 -12.10 -1.67
N LEU A 147 -6.33 -11.36 -0.91
CA LEU A 147 -7.78 -11.46 -0.93
C LEU A 147 -8.36 -10.24 -1.61
N PHE A 148 -9.33 -10.45 -2.48
CA PHE A 148 -10.19 -9.40 -3.02
C PHE A 148 -11.59 -9.62 -2.47
N MET A 149 -12.17 -8.60 -1.87
CA MET A 149 -13.50 -8.63 -1.29
C MET A 149 -14.35 -7.48 -1.83
N THR A 150 -15.66 -7.68 -1.92
CA THR A 150 -16.61 -6.59 -2.15
C THR A 150 -16.70 -5.68 -0.93
N ARG A 151 -17.38 -4.55 -1.09
CA ARG A 151 -17.77 -3.66 0.00
C ARG A 151 -18.56 -4.35 1.13
N ASP A 152 -19.34 -5.38 0.79
CA ASP A 152 -20.08 -6.21 1.75
C ASP A 152 -19.25 -7.39 2.29
N PHE A 153 -17.93 -7.37 2.07
CA PHE A 153 -16.97 -8.39 2.53
C PHE A 153 -17.18 -9.79 1.91
N GLU A 154 -17.85 -9.87 0.76
CA GLU A 154 -17.94 -11.10 -0.01
C GLU A 154 -16.64 -11.35 -0.77
N SER A 155 -16.09 -12.56 -0.66
CA SER A 155 -14.84 -12.91 -1.34
C SER A 155 -15.02 -13.04 -2.86
N ILE A 156 -14.22 -12.31 -3.62
CA ILE A 156 -14.14 -12.38 -5.09
C ILE A 156 -13.00 -13.29 -5.53
N ALA A 157 -11.83 -13.11 -4.92
CA ALA A 157 -10.64 -13.89 -5.24
C ALA A 157 -9.78 -14.11 -4.00
N ASN A 158 -9.12 -15.27 -3.97
CA ASN A 158 -8.12 -15.64 -2.99
C ASN A 158 -6.92 -16.25 -3.72
N ILE A 159 -5.83 -15.52 -3.76
CA ILE A 159 -4.64 -15.83 -4.55
C ILE A 159 -3.50 -16.19 -3.60
N THR A 160 -2.97 -17.39 -3.72
CA THR A 160 -1.72 -17.77 -3.05
C THR A 160 -0.53 -17.22 -3.83
N LEU A 161 0.32 -16.46 -3.16
CA LEU A 161 1.55 -15.93 -3.71
C LEU A 161 2.61 -17.02 -3.73
N THR A 162 3.37 -17.08 -4.81
CA THR A 162 4.44 -18.08 -4.96
C THR A 162 5.71 -17.45 -5.50
N SER A 163 6.82 -18.18 -5.36
CA SER A 163 8.07 -17.80 -6.01
C SER A 163 8.02 -18.01 -7.53
N ASP A 164 7.08 -18.80 -8.04
CA ASP A 164 6.89 -19.03 -9.47
C ASP A 164 6.21 -17.85 -10.17
N ASP A 165 5.57 -16.94 -9.42
CA ASP A 165 4.95 -15.71 -9.94
C ASP A 165 5.93 -14.85 -10.76
N VAL A 166 7.24 -14.96 -10.45
CA VAL A 166 8.31 -14.27 -11.20
C VAL A 166 8.32 -14.62 -12.69
N LYS A 167 7.70 -15.74 -13.09
CA LYS A 167 7.63 -16.24 -14.46
C LYS A 167 6.43 -15.69 -15.24
N VAL A 168 5.53 -14.94 -14.60
CA VAL A 168 4.32 -14.40 -15.27
C VAL A 168 4.68 -13.36 -16.33
N SER A 169 5.72 -12.56 -16.08
CA SER A 169 6.18 -11.56 -17.03
C SER A 169 7.43 -12.02 -17.76
N ASP A 170 7.33 -12.06 -19.08
CA ASP A 170 8.50 -12.04 -19.95
C ASP A 170 8.97 -10.59 -20.07
N HIS A 171 9.96 -10.19 -19.27
CA HIS A 171 10.61 -8.88 -19.37
C HIS A 171 11.44 -8.79 -20.66
N VAL A 172 10.76 -8.71 -21.80
CA VAL A 172 11.40 -8.39 -23.07
C VAL A 172 11.49 -6.87 -23.15
N SER A 173 12.58 -6.33 -22.62
CA SER A 173 12.92 -4.93 -22.85
C SER A 173 12.93 -4.70 -24.36
N VAL A 174 12.17 -3.71 -24.84
CA VAL A 174 12.10 -3.31 -26.27
C VAL A 174 13.41 -2.62 -26.67
N GLY A 175 14.50 -3.38 -26.63
CA GLY A 175 15.83 -3.03 -27.09
C GLY A 175 16.28 -4.04 -28.13
N TRP A 176 15.58 -4.10 -29.27
CA TRP A 176 15.88 -4.91 -30.46
C TRP A 176 15.84 -6.44 -30.23
N GLY A 177 15.32 -7.18 -31.22
CA GLY A 177 14.99 -8.61 -31.10
C GLY A 177 16.14 -9.53 -30.68
N LYS A 178 15.79 -10.80 -30.39
CA LYS A 178 16.69 -11.90 -30.00
C LYS A 178 17.99 -11.90 -30.82
N ALA A 179 19.11 -12.34 -30.21
CA ALA A 179 20.40 -12.45 -30.90
C ALA A 179 20.34 -13.27 -32.20
N GLU A 180 19.36 -14.18 -32.33
CA GLU A 180 19.08 -14.97 -33.53
C GLU A 180 18.49 -14.15 -34.68
N THR A 181 17.77 -13.05 -34.38
CA THR A 181 17.10 -12.20 -35.37
C THR A 181 17.87 -10.93 -35.71
N GLN A 182 19.03 -10.70 -35.08
CA GLN A 182 19.95 -9.61 -35.44
C GLN A 182 20.73 -9.91 -36.72
N PHE A 183 20.60 -9.03 -37.72
CA PHE A 183 21.37 -9.05 -38.96
C PHE A 183 22.87 -8.82 -38.66
N LYS A 184 23.66 -9.90 -38.61
CA LYS A 184 25.13 -9.79 -38.49
C LYS A 184 25.76 -9.49 -39.84
N GLY A 185 26.01 -8.21 -40.11
CA GLY A 185 26.82 -7.79 -41.25
C GLY A 185 28.21 -8.44 -41.22
N ARG A 186 28.66 -9.02 -42.34
CA ARG A 186 30.00 -9.62 -42.50
C ARG A 186 31.08 -8.57 -42.22
N GLY A 187 31.74 -8.63 -41.06
CA GLY A 187 32.95 -7.85 -40.77
C GLY A 187 33.09 -7.25 -39.37
N ALA A 188 32.06 -7.29 -38.51
CA ALA A 188 32.18 -6.79 -37.16
C ALA A 188 32.90 -7.81 -36.25
N LYS A 189 34.08 -7.46 -35.74
CA LYS A 189 34.60 -8.03 -34.47
C LYS A 189 33.44 -8.00 -33.47
N ALA A 190 33.28 -9.04 -32.65
CA ALA A 190 32.20 -9.15 -31.67
C ALA A 190 32.16 -7.92 -30.75
N LEU A 191 31.43 -6.88 -31.19
CA LEU A 191 31.04 -5.75 -30.38
C LEU A 191 30.05 -6.33 -29.39
N ARG A 192 30.38 -6.21 -28.10
CA ARG A 192 29.44 -6.39 -27.00
C ARG A 192 28.13 -5.70 -27.37
N ASP A 193 27.02 -6.44 -27.31
CA ASP A 193 25.71 -5.91 -27.64
C ASP A 193 25.41 -4.72 -26.70
N PRO A 194 25.33 -3.48 -27.21
CA PRO A 194 25.10 -2.29 -26.37
C PRO A 194 23.74 -2.28 -25.69
N THR A 195 22.84 -3.21 -26.06
CA THR A 195 21.48 -3.33 -25.52
C THR A 195 21.38 -4.23 -24.29
N VAL A 196 22.41 -5.04 -24.00
CA VAL A 196 22.47 -5.81 -22.76
C VAL A 196 22.94 -4.88 -21.64
N PRO A 197 22.14 -4.66 -20.59
CA PRO A 197 22.53 -3.82 -19.46
C PRO A 197 23.88 -4.26 -18.90
N GLU A 198 24.75 -3.30 -18.62
CA GLU A 198 26.07 -3.57 -18.02
C GLU A 198 25.95 -4.22 -16.64
N HIS A 199 24.82 -4.01 -15.98
CA HIS A 199 24.45 -4.61 -14.72
C HIS A 199 22.99 -5.08 -14.79
N VAL A 200 22.76 -6.36 -14.47
CA VAL A 200 21.43 -6.90 -14.24
C VAL A 200 21.26 -6.96 -12.73
N ASP A 201 20.30 -6.19 -12.21
CA ASP A 201 19.99 -6.20 -10.79
C ASP A 201 19.43 -7.59 -10.42
N GLU A 202 19.90 -8.18 -9.32
CA GLU A 202 19.35 -9.44 -8.79
C GLU A 202 18.14 -9.17 -7.88
N GLY A 203 17.95 -7.91 -7.48
CA GLY A 203 16.89 -7.47 -6.58
C GLY A 203 17.31 -7.41 -5.11
N LYS A 204 18.62 -7.36 -4.82
CA LYS A 204 19.14 -7.39 -3.45
C LYS A 204 18.38 -6.42 -2.56
N LEU A 205 17.79 -6.93 -1.48
CA LEU A 205 17.06 -6.13 -0.51
C LEU A 205 17.96 -5.05 0.12
N SER A 206 17.38 -3.89 0.42
CA SER A 206 18.05 -2.85 1.20
C SER A 206 18.26 -3.31 2.64
N ASP A 207 19.32 -2.84 3.29
CA ASP A 207 19.52 -3.07 4.74
C ASP A 207 18.52 -2.24 5.59
N LEU A 208 17.86 -1.25 4.98
CA LEU A 208 16.83 -0.39 5.61
C LEU A 208 15.41 -0.89 5.38
N ASP A 209 15.24 -2.10 4.87
CA ASP A 209 13.94 -2.65 4.52
C ASP A 209 13.13 -3.05 5.77
N ASP A 210 11.85 -2.65 5.82
CA ASP A 210 10.96 -2.94 6.94
C ASP A 210 10.17 -4.27 6.80
N GLY A 211 10.33 -4.97 5.67
CA GLY A 211 9.63 -6.20 5.34
C GLY A 211 8.13 -6.05 5.05
N ARG A 212 7.54 -4.86 5.20
CA ARG A 212 6.09 -4.68 5.10
C ARG A 212 5.61 -4.70 3.65
N ALA A 213 4.44 -5.27 3.43
CA ALA A 213 3.75 -5.19 2.15
C ALA A 213 3.11 -3.81 1.96
N SER A 214 2.90 -3.39 0.72
CA SER A 214 2.20 -2.16 0.37
C SER A 214 1.36 -2.35 -0.88
N LEU A 215 0.20 -1.69 -0.93
CA LEU A 215 -0.74 -1.78 -2.04
C LEU A 215 -1.06 -0.39 -2.60
N THR A 216 -1.34 -0.31 -3.89
CA THR A 216 -1.83 0.92 -4.52
C THR A 216 -2.71 0.60 -5.74
N TRP A 217 -3.90 1.18 -5.78
CA TRP A 217 -4.80 1.05 -6.91
C TRP A 217 -4.48 2.07 -8.00
N ARG A 218 -4.69 1.67 -9.26
CA ARG A 218 -4.82 2.61 -10.37
C ARG A 218 -6.11 3.42 -10.21
N GLY A 219 -6.10 4.68 -10.64
CA GLY A 219 -7.20 5.61 -10.40
C GLY A 219 -8.56 5.26 -11.01
N ASP A 220 -8.62 4.30 -11.95
CA ASP A 220 -9.86 3.76 -12.51
C ASP A 220 -10.34 2.46 -11.83
N GLY A 221 -9.65 2.01 -10.78
CA GLY A 221 -10.01 0.81 -10.02
C GLY A 221 -9.86 -0.50 -10.77
N GLN A 222 -9.23 -0.51 -11.96
CA GLN A 222 -9.11 -1.72 -12.80
C GLN A 222 -7.90 -2.60 -12.46
N TYR A 223 -6.90 -2.04 -11.77
CA TYR A 223 -5.68 -2.74 -11.39
C TYR A 223 -5.19 -2.27 -10.02
N VAL A 224 -4.56 -3.19 -9.31
CA VAL A 224 -3.85 -2.92 -8.05
C VAL A 224 -2.43 -3.44 -8.15
N ALA A 225 -1.46 -2.66 -7.69
CA ALA A 225 -0.08 -3.08 -7.54
C ALA A 225 0.20 -3.41 -6.07
N MET A 226 0.86 -4.54 -5.83
CA MET A 226 1.34 -4.98 -4.54
C MET A 226 2.87 -5.03 -4.55
N ASN A 227 3.51 -4.35 -3.61
CA ASN A 227 4.93 -4.48 -3.34
C ASN A 227 5.15 -5.32 -2.08
N SER A 228 5.84 -6.44 -2.20
CA SER A 228 6.13 -7.32 -1.07
C SER A 228 7.51 -7.97 -1.18
N VAL A 229 8.02 -8.48 -0.05
CA VAL A 229 9.26 -9.26 -0.04
C VAL A 229 8.98 -10.66 -0.55
N LEU A 230 9.77 -11.10 -1.52
CA LEU A 230 9.81 -12.46 -2.02
C LEU A 230 10.93 -13.23 -1.31
N ASP A 231 10.57 -14.33 -0.64
CA ASP A 231 11.53 -15.26 -0.04
C ASP A 231 12.23 -16.08 -1.13
N SER A 232 13.24 -15.46 -1.73
CA SER A 232 14.09 -16.02 -2.78
C SER A 232 15.56 -15.87 -2.38
N THR A 233 16.47 -16.39 -3.20
CA THR A 233 17.91 -16.28 -2.97
C THR A 233 18.55 -15.50 -4.14
N PRO A 234 18.92 -14.22 -3.96
CA PRO A 234 18.78 -13.39 -2.75
C PRO A 234 17.32 -12.98 -2.47
N LYS A 235 16.99 -12.67 -1.20
CA LYS A 235 15.70 -12.05 -0.85
C LYS A 235 15.59 -10.72 -1.56
N ARG A 236 14.41 -10.46 -2.13
CA ARG A 236 14.16 -9.25 -2.92
C ARG A 236 12.73 -8.76 -2.77
N ARG A 237 12.50 -7.47 -3.02
CA ARG A 237 11.15 -6.98 -3.27
C ARG A 237 10.71 -7.28 -4.70
N ILE A 238 9.41 -7.46 -4.87
CA ILE A 238 8.76 -7.64 -6.16
C ILE A 238 7.44 -6.88 -6.17
N ILE A 239 7.17 -6.18 -7.27
CA ILE A 239 5.88 -5.57 -7.50
C ILE A 239 5.06 -6.54 -8.33
N ARG A 240 3.91 -6.98 -7.83
CA ARG A 240 2.92 -7.78 -8.55
C ARG A 240 1.74 -6.89 -8.92
N VAL A 241 1.28 -6.96 -10.17
CA VAL A 241 0.11 -6.23 -10.63
C VAL A 241 -1.03 -7.21 -10.85
N PHE A 242 -2.15 -6.98 -10.17
CA PHE A 242 -3.36 -7.76 -10.32
C PHE A 242 -4.43 -6.95 -11.07
N SER A 243 -5.26 -7.65 -11.85
CA SER A 243 -6.54 -7.11 -12.31
C SER A 243 -7.51 -6.94 -11.14
N ARG A 244 -8.58 -6.20 -11.38
CA ARG A 244 -9.68 -6.01 -10.42
C ARG A 244 -10.30 -7.32 -9.93
N GLU A 245 -10.30 -8.34 -10.79
CA GLU A 245 -10.82 -9.68 -10.52
C GLU A 245 -9.81 -10.58 -9.79
N GLY A 246 -8.64 -10.05 -9.42
CA GLY A 246 -7.60 -10.79 -8.72
C GLY A 246 -6.70 -11.65 -9.63
N VAL A 247 -6.69 -11.41 -10.95
CA VAL A 247 -5.78 -12.13 -11.86
C VAL A 247 -4.40 -11.47 -11.83
N LEU A 248 -3.35 -12.25 -11.56
CA LEU A 248 -1.97 -11.76 -11.65
C LEU A 248 -1.59 -11.54 -13.12
N GLU A 249 -1.38 -10.28 -13.49
CA GLU A 249 -1.14 -9.83 -14.88
C GLU A 249 0.33 -9.63 -15.17
N SER A 250 1.08 -9.13 -14.19
CA SER A 250 2.52 -8.89 -14.36
C SER A 250 3.27 -8.84 -13.05
N VAL A 251 4.59 -8.91 -13.16
CA VAL A 251 5.53 -8.72 -12.07
C VAL A 251 6.65 -7.79 -12.51
N SER A 252 7.25 -7.02 -11.60
CA SER A 252 8.36 -6.13 -11.93
C SER A 252 9.65 -6.87 -12.27
N GLU A 253 10.49 -6.22 -13.07
CA GLU A 253 11.92 -6.54 -13.13
C GLU A 253 12.55 -6.44 -11.74
N ALA A 254 13.64 -7.15 -11.53
CA ALA A 254 14.41 -7.10 -10.30
C ALA A 254 15.13 -5.75 -10.17
N VAL A 255 15.06 -5.11 -9.00
CA VAL A 255 15.74 -3.84 -8.72
C VAL A 255 16.42 -3.90 -7.36
N ASN A 256 17.73 -3.68 -7.31
CA ASN A 256 18.50 -3.67 -6.08
C ASN A 256 18.10 -2.48 -5.21
N GLY A 257 17.87 -2.69 -3.92
CA GLY A 257 17.51 -1.64 -2.98
C GLY A 257 16.10 -1.07 -3.18
N LEU A 258 15.21 -1.75 -3.93
CA LEU A 258 13.81 -1.35 -4.01
C LEU A 258 13.21 -1.32 -2.59
N GLY A 259 12.63 -0.18 -2.20
CA GLY A 259 11.98 0.02 -0.90
C GLY A 259 10.51 -0.39 -0.92
N GLY A 260 9.85 -0.33 0.23
CA GLY A 260 8.45 -0.75 0.38
C GLY A 260 7.42 0.22 -0.18
N ALA A 261 7.72 1.53 -0.15
CA ALA A 261 6.78 2.56 -0.59
C ALA A 261 6.48 2.46 -2.09
N ILE A 262 5.19 2.48 -2.44
CA ILE A 262 4.69 2.38 -3.81
C ILE A 262 3.48 3.30 -4.01
N SER A 263 3.35 3.89 -5.20
CA SER A 263 2.19 4.71 -5.57
C SER A 263 1.91 4.65 -7.07
N TRP A 264 0.68 4.30 -7.46
CA TRP A 264 0.26 4.34 -8.85
C TRP A 264 -0.25 5.73 -9.21
N LYS A 265 0.29 6.33 -10.27
CA LYS A 265 -0.24 7.58 -10.82
C LYS A 265 -1.73 7.42 -11.22
N PRO A 266 -2.67 8.16 -10.60
CA PRO A 266 -4.11 7.92 -10.83
C PRO A 266 -4.54 8.01 -12.29
N SER A 267 -3.98 8.98 -13.03
CA SER A 267 -4.29 9.25 -14.45
C SER A 267 -3.24 8.70 -15.42
N GLY A 268 -2.43 7.72 -15.01
CA GLY A 268 -1.25 7.33 -15.78
C GLY A 268 -0.90 5.86 -15.72
N GLN A 269 0.17 5.55 -16.45
CA GLN A 269 0.68 4.19 -16.60
C GLN A 269 1.82 3.88 -15.61
N LEU A 270 2.32 4.91 -14.92
CA LEU A 270 3.50 4.80 -14.07
C LEU A 270 3.13 4.47 -12.63
N ILE A 271 3.87 3.54 -12.08
CA ILE A 271 3.95 3.17 -10.68
C ILE A 271 5.28 3.72 -10.17
N ALA A 272 5.26 4.59 -9.17
CA ALA A 272 6.46 5.08 -8.51
C ALA A 272 6.79 4.20 -7.31
N ALA A 273 8.07 3.94 -7.09
CA ALA A 273 8.58 3.28 -5.90
C ALA A 273 9.90 3.93 -5.44
N THR A 274 10.24 3.77 -4.16
CA THR A 274 11.53 4.22 -3.64
C THR A 274 12.63 3.21 -3.93
N LYS A 275 13.85 3.68 -4.17
CA LYS A 275 15.06 2.86 -4.29
C LYS A 275 16.12 3.43 -3.34
N HIS A 276 16.49 2.65 -2.34
CA HIS A 276 17.50 3.00 -1.35
C HIS A 276 18.87 2.52 -1.82
N LEU A 277 19.79 3.47 -1.99
CA LEU A 277 21.21 3.23 -2.26
C LEU A 277 22.01 3.64 -1.02
N ALA A 278 23.29 3.28 -0.98
CA ALA A 278 24.13 3.54 0.19
C ALA A 278 24.28 5.03 0.53
N ASP A 279 24.18 5.91 -0.47
CA ASP A 279 24.44 7.36 -0.34
C ASP A 279 23.29 8.26 -0.80
N ARG A 280 22.17 7.68 -1.30
CA ARG A 280 21.03 8.45 -1.79
C ARG A 280 19.75 7.60 -1.88
N ILE A 281 18.62 8.29 -2.06
CA ILE A 281 17.33 7.67 -2.39
C ILE A 281 16.90 8.15 -3.78
N ASP A 282 16.57 7.21 -4.65
CA ASP A 282 15.98 7.48 -5.96
C ASP A 282 14.48 7.15 -5.95
N ILE A 283 13.71 7.87 -6.75
CA ILE A 283 12.36 7.47 -7.15
C ILE A 283 12.49 6.79 -8.50
N VAL A 284 12.12 5.51 -8.54
CA VAL A 284 12.09 4.71 -9.76
C VAL A 284 10.66 4.52 -10.22
N PHE A 285 10.45 4.43 -11.53
CA PHE A 285 9.14 4.19 -12.08
C PHE A 285 9.06 2.86 -12.81
N PHE A 286 7.88 2.24 -12.75
CA PHE A 286 7.52 1.03 -13.47
C PHE A 286 6.26 1.27 -14.28
N GLU A 287 6.10 0.54 -15.37
CA GLU A 287 4.84 0.42 -16.09
C GLU A 287 4.03 -0.78 -15.58
N ARG A 288 2.74 -0.83 -15.96
CA ARG A 288 1.85 -1.96 -15.67
C ARG A 288 2.43 -3.32 -16.10
N ASN A 289 3.25 -3.36 -17.14
CA ASN A 289 3.87 -4.60 -17.63
C ASN A 289 5.08 -5.06 -16.78
N GLY A 290 5.44 -4.31 -15.74
CA GLY A 290 6.57 -4.63 -14.86
C GLY A 290 7.93 -4.07 -15.31
N LEU A 291 8.01 -3.42 -16.48
CA LEU A 291 9.25 -2.82 -16.98
C LEU A 291 9.54 -1.48 -16.31
N ARG A 292 10.82 -1.20 -16.07
CA ARG A 292 11.26 0.09 -15.53
C ARG A 292 11.14 1.21 -16.58
N HIS A 293 10.64 2.39 -16.17
CA HIS A 293 10.45 3.56 -17.03
C HIS A 293 11.02 4.83 -16.38
N GLY A 294 12.35 4.93 -16.35
CA GLY A 294 13.06 6.10 -15.85
C GLY A 294 13.06 6.22 -14.33
N ASP A 295 13.73 7.27 -13.85
CA ASP A 295 13.96 7.56 -12.45
C ASP A 295 14.43 9.01 -12.25
N PHE A 296 14.46 9.45 -11.00
CA PHE A 296 15.18 10.64 -10.57
C PHE A 296 15.62 10.53 -9.11
N SER A 297 16.71 11.19 -8.75
CA SER A 297 17.21 11.21 -7.36
C SER A 297 16.50 12.25 -6.50
N LEU A 298 16.16 11.88 -5.26
CA LEU A 298 15.77 12.83 -4.24
C LEU A 298 16.98 13.67 -3.83
N ARG A 299 16.73 14.96 -3.56
CA ARG A 299 17.77 15.91 -3.17
C ARG A 299 17.85 15.98 -1.64
N LEU A 300 18.25 14.87 -1.04
CA LEU A 300 18.42 14.75 0.42
C LEU A 300 19.88 15.03 0.80
N ASN A 301 20.08 15.68 1.94
CA ASN A 301 21.38 15.80 2.58
C ASN A 301 21.67 14.61 3.50
N ALA A 302 22.91 14.49 3.99
CA ALA A 302 23.34 13.33 4.78
C ALA A 302 22.56 13.13 6.10
N ASN A 303 22.04 14.21 6.71
CA ASN A 303 21.22 14.09 7.91
C ASN A 303 19.81 13.58 7.54
N GLU A 304 19.21 14.13 6.49
CA GLU A 304 17.90 13.70 5.98
C GLU A 304 17.90 12.25 5.45
N LEU A 305 19.05 11.72 5.07
CA LEU A 305 19.24 10.31 4.68
C LEU A 305 19.37 9.36 5.86
N ALA A 306 19.71 9.87 7.04
CA ALA A 306 19.92 9.09 8.27
C ALA A 306 18.69 9.05 9.18
N GLU A 307 17.69 9.90 8.91
CA GLU A 307 16.36 9.91 9.54
C GLU A 307 15.41 8.90 8.85
#